data_AF-A0A973XN61-F1
#
_entry.id   AF-A0A973XN61-F1
#
_cell.length_a   1.000
_cell.length_b   1.000
_cell.length_c   1.000
_cell.angle_alpha   90.00
_cell.angle_beta   90.00
_cell.angle_gamma   90.00
#
_symmetry.space_group_name_H-M   'P 1'
#
loop_
_entity.id
_entity.type
_entity.pdbx_description
1 polymer ?
#
loop_
_entity_poly.entity_id
_entity_poly.type
_entity_poly.pdbx_seq_one_letter_code
_entity_poly.pdbx_strand_id
1 'polypeptide(L)'
;MPSNAKVDNSLSPVAAASNQSPISSMDLASETSSSSYRIVAGANLASANPVAVTSGSSADVTVDGHVSYANPQANSSNSVASTISVGNVVRTGTGSITIAASGDFELLDTTAPGAVYTAGSAVATPSDFTSPGMSSSYVSNPNGLVSTPTWAEGGGSVTVAVGGDIVGIETTSLDGTASWASWYYHLIKSNGNSTAQFTGTNSNNVAARQTAAWINYATYADGIGALGGGNVTLTAGGSIKDVIVSLPQTIVVSGGTAAVPTATEHTYGGGNLKVEAGGDLVGGAVLVGAGTGTIRIGGAVTADSAGKTLNLAVQDGVISLMAGGAITLGAITDPAMLRNDSLLAAQAYTPGDALPGGVMGIGLGPFLGAPFTSYSAGSSVSLTSVSGDVVIGASSSDNLLLPATLAIDAVSGSIRVNTSLALIPSATGTLTLLAGGSISTPLYSAGTGAFGIAMLDGTSASYVDPLGTPAPAVLSSAVHAGDDVPVVIYAGQDISGSFTLIKPAKVEAGRDIVNMSFIGRNNSASDIASIVAGRDIRAISAITYGPGDFPVEAGRNLGPLY
;
A
#
# COMPACT_ATOMS: atom_id res chain seq x y z
N MET A 1 -23.58 -24.10 31.13
CA MET A 1 -22.99 -22.79 31.49
C MET A 1 -22.34 -22.25 30.24
N PRO A 2 -22.63 -21.02 29.80
CA PRO A 2 -21.90 -20.44 28.68
C PRO A 2 -20.44 -20.27 29.14
N SER A 3 -19.50 -20.81 28.38
CA SER A 3 -18.07 -20.61 28.59
C SER A 3 -17.81 -19.10 28.62
N ASN A 4 -17.19 -18.59 29.69
CA ASN A 4 -16.70 -17.22 29.72
C ASN A 4 -15.86 -16.99 28.46
N ALA A 5 -16.39 -16.22 27.52
CA ALA A 5 -15.60 -15.66 26.43
C ALA A 5 -14.45 -14.90 27.09
N LYS A 6 -13.22 -15.33 26.80
CA LYS A 6 -12.02 -14.65 27.30
C LYS A 6 -11.99 -13.29 26.59
N VAL A 7 -12.09 -12.23 27.37
CA VAL A 7 -11.91 -10.84 26.92
C VAL A 7 -10.49 -10.47 27.33
N ASP A 8 -9.56 -10.39 26.38
CA ASP A 8 -8.26 -9.77 26.60
C ASP A 8 -8.32 -8.28 26.24
N ASN A 9 -8.04 -7.47 27.26
CA ASN A 9 -7.91 -6.03 27.20
C ASN A 9 -6.47 -5.64 27.56
N SER A 10 -5.50 -6.54 27.36
CA SER A 10 -4.13 -6.33 27.78
C SER A 10 -3.62 -5.01 27.22
N LEU A 11 -3.34 -4.09 28.15
CA LEU A 11 -2.62 -2.85 27.87
C LEU A 11 -1.26 -3.17 27.26
N SER A 12 -0.61 -2.13 26.73
CA SER A 12 0.74 -2.18 26.16
C SER A 12 1.69 -3.16 26.85
N PRO A 13 2.63 -3.78 26.10
CA PRO A 13 3.66 -4.68 26.58
C PRO A 13 4.24 -4.30 27.96
N VAL A 14 3.93 -5.04 29.02
CA VAL A 14 4.60 -4.86 30.33
C VAL A 14 5.81 -5.78 30.42
N ALA A 15 7.01 -5.19 30.44
CA ALA A 15 8.26 -5.94 30.65
C ALA A 15 8.30 -6.59 32.03
N ALA A 16 8.72 -7.86 32.09
CA ALA A 16 9.07 -8.53 33.35
C ALA A 16 10.43 -9.22 33.19
N ALA A 17 11.17 -9.39 34.30
CA ALA A 17 12.49 -10.04 34.27
C ALA A 17 12.48 -11.49 33.73
N SER A 18 11.30 -12.14 33.75
CA SER A 18 11.05 -13.46 33.16
C SER A 18 10.40 -13.42 31.78
N ASN A 19 10.10 -12.23 31.25
CA ASN A 19 9.47 -12.00 29.95
C ASN A 19 10.20 -10.86 29.22
N GLN A 20 11.33 -11.21 28.58
CA GLN A 20 12.18 -10.25 27.85
C GLN A 20 11.55 -9.77 26.53
N SER A 21 10.42 -10.36 26.11
CA SER A 21 9.60 -9.89 25.01
C SER A 21 8.22 -9.50 25.55
N PRO A 22 8.01 -8.25 25.96
CA PRO A 22 6.68 -7.81 26.37
C PRO A 22 5.67 -7.84 25.18
N ILE A 23 6.20 -7.96 23.95
CA ILE A 23 5.47 -8.19 22.68
C ILE A 23 4.93 -9.62 22.53
N SER A 24 5.41 -10.61 23.29
CA SER A 24 4.84 -11.98 23.26
C SER A 24 3.35 -12.03 23.66
N SER A 25 2.85 -11.00 24.35
CA SER A 25 1.43 -10.78 24.65
C SER A 25 0.62 -10.15 23.49
N MET A 26 1.29 -9.76 22.40
CA MET A 26 0.67 -9.19 21.20
C MET A 26 0.29 -10.24 20.14
N ASP A 27 0.64 -11.51 20.34
CA ASP A 27 0.12 -12.60 19.50
C ASP A 27 -1.42 -12.61 19.58
N LEU A 28 -2.07 -12.69 18.43
CA LEU A 28 -3.52 -12.63 18.36
C LEU A 28 -4.10 -13.94 18.91
N ALA A 29 -4.66 -13.90 20.12
CA ALA A 29 -5.37 -15.04 20.69
C ALA A 29 -6.67 -15.30 19.91
N SER A 30 -7.21 -16.52 20.02
CA SER A 30 -8.53 -16.94 19.47
C SER A 30 -9.71 -16.31 20.24
N GLU A 31 -9.61 -15.01 20.48
CA GLU A 31 -10.53 -14.22 21.27
C GLU A 31 -11.84 -14.04 20.55
N THR A 32 -12.94 -14.29 21.23
CA THR A 32 -14.28 -14.10 20.64
C THR A 32 -14.79 -12.66 20.79
N SER A 33 -14.22 -11.86 21.69
CA SER A 33 -14.63 -10.46 21.93
C SER A 33 -13.59 -9.66 22.73
N SER A 34 -13.36 -8.39 22.38
CA SER A 34 -12.48 -7.45 23.11
C SER A 34 -13.22 -6.15 23.50
N SER A 35 -12.72 -5.39 24.47
CA SER A 35 -13.36 -4.13 24.88
C SER A 35 -13.10 -3.00 23.89
N SER A 36 -14.02 -2.05 23.85
CA SER A 36 -13.85 -0.80 23.09
C SER A 36 -13.33 0.31 24.00
N TYR A 37 -12.48 1.18 23.47
CA TYR A 37 -11.93 2.33 24.18
C TYR A 37 -12.57 3.63 23.69
N ARG A 38 -12.79 4.55 24.63
CA ARG A 38 -13.13 5.95 24.36
C ARG A 38 -12.18 6.81 25.17
N ILE A 39 -11.35 7.58 24.48
CA ILE A 39 -10.32 8.43 25.06
C ILE A 39 -10.66 9.86 24.65
N VAL A 40 -10.86 10.75 25.63
CA VAL A 40 -11.34 12.11 25.37
C VAL A 40 -10.52 13.12 26.17
N ALA A 41 -9.86 14.04 25.47
CA ALA A 41 -9.22 15.22 26.04
C ALA A 41 -10.09 16.46 25.81
N GLY A 42 -10.23 17.31 26.83
CA GLY A 42 -11.12 18.48 26.75
C GLY A 42 -12.62 18.14 26.78
N ALA A 43 -13.00 17.01 27.39
CA ALA A 43 -14.38 16.52 27.40
C ALA A 43 -15.39 17.57 27.88
N ASN A 44 -16.50 17.72 27.14
CA ASN A 44 -17.64 18.52 27.58
C ASN A 44 -18.52 17.66 28.50
N LEU A 45 -18.27 17.74 29.81
CA LEU A 45 -18.97 16.95 30.83
C LEU A 45 -20.46 17.29 30.98
N ALA A 46 -20.93 18.40 30.37
CA ALA A 46 -22.35 18.75 30.30
C ALA A 46 -23.06 18.12 29.09
N SER A 47 -22.32 17.53 28.16
CA SER A 47 -22.87 16.90 26.95
C SER A 47 -23.37 15.49 27.23
N ALA A 48 -24.49 15.12 26.59
CA ALA A 48 -24.95 13.73 26.56
C ALA A 48 -24.13 12.85 25.59
N ASN A 49 -23.35 13.46 24.68
CA ASN A 49 -22.45 12.74 23.79
C ASN A 49 -21.11 12.48 24.51
N PRO A 50 -20.73 11.22 24.77
CA PRO A 50 -19.54 10.87 25.55
C PRO A 50 -18.22 11.22 24.86
N VAL A 51 -18.23 11.56 23.56
CA VAL A 51 -17.03 12.01 22.82
C VAL A 51 -17.08 13.50 22.48
N ALA A 52 -18.04 14.24 23.04
CA ALA A 52 -18.08 15.67 22.85
C ALA A 52 -16.93 16.36 23.59
N VAL A 53 -16.27 17.28 22.90
CA VAL A 53 -15.21 18.13 23.45
C VAL A 53 -15.70 19.57 23.57
N THR A 54 -15.07 20.34 24.46
CA THR A 54 -15.36 21.76 24.64
C THR A 54 -14.64 22.55 23.55
N SER A 55 -15.38 23.32 22.75
CA SER A 55 -14.77 24.13 21.68
C SER A 55 -13.84 25.20 22.27
N GLY A 56 -12.62 25.31 21.72
CA GLY A 56 -11.64 26.33 22.12
C GLY A 56 -10.80 25.99 23.35
N SER A 57 -10.97 24.81 23.98
CA SER A 57 -9.93 24.28 24.87
C SER A 57 -8.79 23.67 24.04
N SER A 58 -7.53 23.89 24.43
CA SER A 58 -6.36 23.19 23.86
C SER A 58 -6.03 22.03 24.78
N ALA A 59 -6.59 20.86 24.48
CA ALA A 59 -6.37 19.67 25.28
C ALA A 59 -6.15 18.49 24.34
N ASP A 60 -5.01 17.86 24.51
CA ASP A 60 -4.43 16.95 23.53
C ASP A 60 -4.46 15.50 24.04
N VAL A 61 -4.44 14.56 23.11
CA VAL A 61 -4.21 13.13 23.41
C VAL A 61 -2.84 12.75 22.84
N THR A 62 -1.90 12.48 23.73
CA THR A 62 -0.51 12.15 23.37
C THR A 62 -0.21 10.68 23.68
N VAL A 63 0.35 9.97 22.72
CA VAL A 63 1.00 8.67 22.90
C VAL A 63 2.50 8.88 22.71
N ASP A 64 3.26 8.74 23.80
CA ASP A 64 4.71 8.97 23.83
C ASP A 64 5.39 7.93 24.71
N GLY A 65 6.69 7.73 24.50
CA GLY A 65 7.55 6.81 25.21
C GLY A 65 7.64 5.42 24.59
N HIS A 66 8.73 4.74 24.94
CA HIS A 66 9.05 3.40 24.47
C HIS A 66 9.71 2.56 25.58
N VAL A 67 9.72 1.25 25.36
CA VAL A 67 10.49 0.30 26.16
C VAL A 67 11.69 -0.17 25.34
N SER A 68 12.88 -0.10 25.95
CA SER A 68 14.13 -0.58 25.34
C SER A 68 14.68 -1.80 26.08
N TYR A 69 15.18 -2.79 25.34
CA TYR A 69 15.82 -3.98 25.92
C TYR A 69 16.98 -4.48 25.04
N ALA A 70 17.85 -5.30 25.64
CA ALA A 70 18.97 -5.91 24.93
C ALA A 70 18.46 -6.99 23.96
N ASN A 71 18.92 -6.95 22.71
CA ASN A 71 18.53 -7.94 21.72
C ASN A 71 19.24 -9.27 22.02
N PRO A 72 18.53 -10.34 22.40
CA PRO A 72 19.17 -11.59 22.74
C PRO A 72 19.74 -12.32 21.52
N GLN A 73 19.31 -11.94 20.30
CA GLN A 73 19.87 -12.46 19.05
C GLN A 73 21.17 -11.75 18.66
N ALA A 74 21.51 -10.59 19.25
CA ALA A 74 22.72 -9.86 18.87
C ALA A 74 23.99 -10.56 19.34
N ASN A 75 24.97 -10.71 18.44
CA ASN A 75 26.33 -11.13 18.77
C ASN A 75 27.33 -10.39 17.87
N SER A 76 28.63 -10.51 18.18
CA SER A 76 29.69 -9.79 17.46
C SER A 76 29.84 -10.15 15.98
N SER A 77 29.14 -11.19 15.51
CA SER A 77 29.33 -11.79 14.18
C SER A 77 28.12 -11.65 13.27
N ASN A 78 26.97 -11.13 13.74
CA ASN A 78 25.73 -11.12 12.95
C ASN A 78 25.17 -9.74 12.59
N SER A 79 25.86 -8.65 12.93
CA SER A 79 25.49 -7.27 12.55
C SER A 79 24.07 -6.85 12.96
N VAL A 80 23.45 -7.58 13.89
CA VAL A 80 22.15 -7.27 14.47
C VAL A 80 22.30 -6.21 15.56
N ALA A 81 21.37 -5.26 15.60
CA ALA A 81 21.22 -4.22 16.61
C ALA A 81 21.22 -4.81 18.01
N SER A 82 22.09 -4.29 18.87
CA SER A 82 22.23 -4.71 20.26
C SER A 82 21.07 -4.31 21.15
N THR A 83 20.26 -3.34 20.72
CA THR A 83 19.14 -2.79 21.48
C THR A 83 17.91 -2.74 20.58
N ILE A 84 16.78 -3.16 21.14
CA ILE A 84 15.47 -3.07 20.52
C ILE A 84 14.67 -2.06 21.32
N SER A 85 13.96 -1.16 20.62
CA SER A 85 13.06 -0.16 21.19
C SER A 85 11.66 -0.37 20.62
N VAL A 86 10.64 -0.36 21.49
CA VAL A 86 9.25 -0.62 21.13
C VAL A 86 8.40 0.50 21.69
N GLY A 87 7.72 1.23 20.82
CA GLY A 87 6.87 2.36 21.20
C GLY A 87 5.63 1.92 21.97
N ASN A 88 5.03 2.89 22.66
CA ASN A 88 3.76 2.66 23.35
C ASN A 88 2.61 2.49 22.35
N VAL A 89 1.73 1.54 22.66
CA VAL A 89 0.61 1.13 21.80
C VAL A 89 -0.72 1.19 22.55
N VAL A 90 -1.74 1.76 21.89
CA VAL A 90 -3.15 1.64 22.28
C VAL A 90 -3.84 0.66 21.32
N ARG A 91 -4.19 -0.54 21.80
CA ARG A 91 -4.75 -1.58 20.93
C ARG A 91 -5.93 -2.34 21.53
N THR A 92 -6.77 -2.90 20.67
CA THR A 92 -7.82 -3.87 21.04
C THR A 92 -7.95 -4.93 19.94
N GLY A 93 -8.62 -6.06 20.20
CA GLY A 93 -8.92 -7.07 19.19
C GLY A 93 -10.13 -6.68 18.34
N THR A 94 -11.31 -7.20 18.71
CA THR A 94 -12.59 -6.95 18.00
C THR A 94 -13.32 -5.68 18.48
N GLY A 95 -12.85 -5.05 19.54
CA GLY A 95 -13.39 -3.77 20.03
C GLY A 95 -12.99 -2.60 19.15
N SER A 96 -13.67 -1.45 19.30
CA SER A 96 -13.34 -0.22 18.59
C SER A 96 -12.57 0.77 19.47
N ILE A 97 -11.77 1.64 18.87
CA ILE A 97 -11.05 2.71 19.55
C ILE A 97 -11.59 4.05 19.05
N THR A 98 -12.04 4.90 19.96
CA THR A 98 -12.44 6.27 19.65
C THR A 98 -11.61 7.26 20.46
N ILE A 99 -10.95 8.19 19.77
CA ILE A 99 -10.15 9.26 20.34
C ILE A 99 -10.78 10.59 19.93
N ALA A 100 -11.01 11.47 20.91
CA ALA A 100 -11.46 12.83 20.67
C ALA A 100 -10.61 13.83 21.48
N ALA A 101 -10.20 14.93 20.86
CA ALA A 101 -9.42 15.97 21.51
C ALA A 101 -9.93 17.35 21.08
N SER A 102 -9.95 18.33 21.99
CA SER A 102 -10.26 19.72 21.61
C SER A 102 -9.07 20.43 20.98
N GLY A 103 -7.85 19.99 21.31
CA GLY A 103 -6.60 20.33 20.61
C GLY A 103 -6.21 19.20 19.67
N ASP A 104 -5.04 18.60 19.89
CA ASP A 104 -4.35 17.71 18.93
C ASP A 104 -4.40 16.22 19.34
N PHE A 105 -4.07 15.35 18.38
CA PHE A 105 -3.69 13.96 18.67
C PHE A 105 -2.26 13.72 18.18
N GLU A 106 -1.41 13.16 19.04
CA GLU A 106 0.04 13.14 18.82
C GLU A 106 0.66 11.77 19.10
N LEU A 107 1.53 11.31 18.19
CA LEU A 107 2.48 10.23 18.38
C LEU A 107 3.89 10.84 18.44
N LEU A 108 4.48 10.95 19.63
CA LEU A 108 5.67 11.82 19.85
C LEU A 108 7.01 11.10 20.07
N ASP A 109 7.02 9.77 20.15
CA ASP A 109 8.27 9.05 20.36
C ASP A 109 9.11 9.01 19.07
N THR A 110 10.26 9.70 19.10
CA THR A 110 11.19 9.81 17.96
C THR A 110 12.12 8.60 17.80
N THR A 111 12.19 7.70 18.79
CA THR A 111 13.06 6.53 18.79
C THR A 111 12.33 5.29 18.31
N ALA A 112 11.12 5.07 18.82
CA ALA A 112 10.24 4.00 18.40
C ALA A 112 8.82 4.57 18.36
N PRO A 113 8.29 4.90 17.17
CA PRO A 113 6.96 5.46 17.04
C PRO A 113 5.92 4.63 17.79
N GLY A 114 4.85 5.30 18.25
CA GLY A 114 3.71 4.66 18.89
C GLY A 114 2.63 4.28 17.89
N ALA A 115 1.71 3.40 18.31
CA ALA A 115 0.61 2.96 17.46
C ALA A 115 -0.76 2.96 18.14
N VAL A 116 -1.81 3.12 17.32
CA VAL A 116 -3.21 2.93 17.71
C VAL A 116 -3.89 1.99 16.73
N TYR A 117 -4.27 0.78 17.15
CA TYR A 117 -4.86 -0.16 16.19
C TYR A 117 -5.85 -1.18 16.75
N THR A 118 -6.66 -1.75 15.84
CA THR A 118 -7.49 -2.93 16.11
C THR A 118 -6.92 -4.17 15.42
N ALA A 119 -6.85 -5.30 16.12
CA ALA A 119 -6.21 -6.52 15.64
C ALA A 119 -7.19 -7.59 15.14
N GLY A 120 -8.48 -7.48 15.47
CA GLY A 120 -9.49 -8.49 15.15
C GLY A 120 -9.39 -9.77 15.99
N SER A 121 -9.78 -10.88 15.38
CA SER A 121 -9.71 -12.23 15.94
C SER A 121 -9.10 -13.18 14.91
N ALA A 122 -8.29 -14.13 15.37
CA ALA A 122 -7.61 -15.08 14.50
C ALA A 122 -8.59 -16.01 13.78
N VAL A 123 -8.39 -16.19 12.47
CA VAL A 123 -9.20 -17.07 11.62
C VAL A 123 -8.51 -18.42 11.43
N ALA A 124 -9.31 -19.49 11.41
CA ALA A 124 -8.81 -20.81 11.05
C ALA A 124 -8.45 -20.85 9.55
N THR A 125 -7.22 -21.24 9.23
CA THR A 125 -6.79 -21.37 7.84
C THR A 125 -7.43 -22.58 7.14
N PRO A 126 -7.59 -22.56 5.81
CA PRO A 126 -8.05 -23.70 5.03
C PRO A 126 -7.21 -24.97 5.30
N SER A 127 -7.85 -26.15 5.25
CA SER A 127 -7.21 -27.44 5.60
C SER A 127 -6.12 -27.89 4.62
N ASP A 128 -6.16 -27.37 3.40
CA ASP A 128 -5.23 -27.59 2.30
C ASP A 128 -4.20 -26.45 2.16
N PHE A 129 -4.07 -25.60 3.18
CA PHE A 129 -3.00 -24.63 3.33
C PHE A 129 -1.98 -25.07 4.39
N THR A 130 -0.70 -24.96 4.09
CA THR A 130 0.37 -25.19 5.07
C THR A 130 0.92 -23.87 5.61
N SER A 131 0.54 -23.51 6.84
CA SER A 131 0.99 -22.26 7.46
C SER A 131 2.52 -22.25 7.68
N PRO A 132 3.21 -21.11 7.48
CA PRO A 132 4.61 -20.96 7.83
C PRO A 132 4.80 -21.09 9.35
N GLY A 133 5.64 -22.01 9.78
CA GLY A 133 5.99 -22.16 11.20
C GLY A 133 7.10 -21.17 11.62
N MET A 134 7.16 -20.84 12.92
CA MET A 134 8.32 -20.14 13.49
C MET A 134 9.58 -20.99 13.32
N SER A 135 10.72 -20.36 13.03
CA SER A 135 11.96 -21.10 12.83
C SER A 135 12.54 -21.63 14.15
N SER A 136 13.30 -22.72 14.08
CA SER A 136 14.00 -23.26 15.26
C SER A 136 15.00 -22.27 15.86
N SER A 137 15.65 -21.44 15.04
CA SER A 137 16.53 -20.36 15.49
C SER A 137 15.79 -19.37 16.38
N TYR A 138 14.60 -18.94 15.97
CA TYR A 138 13.79 -18.01 16.77
C TYR A 138 13.26 -18.67 18.04
N VAL A 139 12.73 -19.90 17.94
CA VAL A 139 12.21 -20.63 19.10
C VAL A 139 13.29 -20.86 20.16
N SER A 140 14.55 -21.05 19.75
CA SER A 140 15.66 -21.22 20.68
C SER A 140 16.09 -19.94 21.40
N ASN A 141 15.80 -18.77 20.81
CA ASN A 141 16.26 -17.48 21.32
C ASN A 141 15.34 -16.32 20.87
N PRO A 142 14.09 -16.24 21.37
CA PRO A 142 13.11 -15.28 20.89
C PRO A 142 13.50 -13.84 21.29
N ASN A 143 13.50 -12.91 20.33
CA ASN A 143 13.74 -11.50 20.58
C ASN A 143 12.45 -10.66 20.68
N GLY A 144 11.30 -11.24 20.37
CA GLY A 144 10.01 -10.56 20.48
C GLY A 144 9.57 -9.75 19.28
N LEU A 145 10.35 -9.67 18.21
CA LEU A 145 10.03 -8.89 17.01
C LEU A 145 9.37 -9.69 15.90
N VAL A 146 9.01 -10.94 16.19
CA VAL A 146 8.32 -11.82 15.26
C VAL A 146 7.15 -12.47 15.98
N SER A 147 5.95 -12.22 15.49
CA SER A 147 4.71 -12.87 15.90
C SER A 147 4.47 -14.13 15.07
N THR A 148 3.66 -15.03 15.61
CA THR A 148 3.26 -16.23 14.86
C THR A 148 2.44 -15.80 13.64
N PRO A 149 2.70 -16.34 12.43
CA PRO A 149 1.88 -16.05 11.25
C PRO A 149 0.41 -16.30 11.53
N THR A 150 -0.38 -15.23 11.47
CA THR A 150 -1.80 -15.23 11.85
C THR A 150 -2.58 -14.33 10.91
N TRP A 151 -3.77 -14.81 10.51
CA TRP A 151 -4.74 -14.07 9.71
C TRP A 151 -5.92 -13.72 10.60
N ALA A 152 -6.45 -12.52 10.43
CA ALA A 152 -7.42 -11.96 11.37
C ALA A 152 -8.62 -11.35 10.64
N GLU A 153 -9.79 -11.47 11.26
CA GLU A 153 -11.04 -10.83 10.83
C GLU A 153 -11.79 -10.19 12.00
N GLY A 154 -12.82 -9.40 11.70
CA GLY A 154 -13.71 -8.84 12.71
C GLY A 154 -13.08 -7.80 13.64
N GLY A 155 -12.00 -7.13 13.22
CA GLY A 155 -11.45 -5.98 13.93
C GLY A 155 -12.47 -4.84 14.05
N GLY A 156 -12.42 -4.13 15.19
CA GLY A 156 -13.25 -2.94 15.36
C GLY A 156 -12.69 -1.73 14.59
N SER A 157 -13.39 -0.61 14.66
CA SER A 157 -12.98 0.62 13.95
C SER A 157 -12.09 1.50 14.84
N VAL A 158 -11.19 2.26 14.21
CA VAL A 158 -10.44 3.34 14.87
C VAL A 158 -10.99 4.68 14.39
N THR A 159 -11.33 5.57 15.31
CA THR A 159 -11.79 6.93 14.99
C THR A 159 -11.00 7.94 15.79
N VAL A 160 -10.40 8.91 15.12
CA VAL A 160 -9.67 10.03 15.72
C VAL A 160 -10.30 11.33 15.19
N ALA A 161 -10.88 12.12 16.09
CA ALA A 161 -11.50 13.40 15.75
C ALA A 161 -10.97 14.50 16.66
N VAL A 162 -10.27 15.48 16.10
CA VAL A 162 -9.55 16.51 16.86
C VAL A 162 -9.85 17.91 16.35
N GLY A 163 -9.79 18.89 17.26
CA GLY A 163 -10.01 20.29 16.93
C GLY A 163 -8.84 20.96 16.21
N GLY A 164 -7.61 20.51 16.50
CA GLY A 164 -6.39 20.96 15.86
C GLY A 164 -5.83 19.90 14.90
N ASP A 165 -4.57 19.53 15.08
CA ASP A 165 -3.77 18.72 14.18
C ASP A 165 -3.72 17.24 14.62
N ILE A 166 -3.47 16.35 13.65
CA ILE A 166 -3.07 14.97 13.91
C ILE A 166 -1.60 14.84 13.53
N VAL A 167 -0.74 14.57 14.52
CA VAL A 167 0.72 14.62 14.38
C VAL A 167 1.31 13.25 14.66
N GLY A 168 2.09 12.75 13.71
CA GLY A 168 2.91 11.56 13.85
C GLY A 168 4.40 11.88 13.67
N ILE A 169 5.20 10.82 13.63
CA ILE A 169 6.63 10.88 13.35
C ILE A 169 6.94 9.81 12.30
N GLU A 170 7.47 10.24 11.16
CA GLU A 170 8.24 9.37 10.27
C GLU A 170 9.72 9.48 10.65
N THR A 171 10.36 8.34 10.94
CA THR A 171 11.80 8.32 11.22
C THR A 171 12.58 8.08 9.92
N THR A 172 13.89 8.31 9.93
CA THR A 172 14.74 8.04 8.75
C THR A 172 14.78 6.57 8.32
N SER A 173 14.35 5.65 9.19
CA SER A 173 14.35 4.20 8.97
C SER A 173 12.95 3.57 8.88
N LEU A 174 11.90 4.32 9.25
CA LEU A 174 10.50 3.88 9.26
C LEU A 174 9.65 5.03 8.70
N ASP A 175 9.67 5.16 7.38
CA ASP A 175 8.88 6.10 6.60
C ASP A 175 8.15 5.35 5.48
N GLY A 176 6.93 5.76 5.14
CA GLY A 176 6.24 5.25 3.95
C GLY A 176 6.31 3.73 3.74
N THR A 177 6.94 3.34 2.63
CA THR A 177 7.14 1.95 2.21
C THR A 177 8.04 1.14 3.15
N ALA A 178 9.00 1.78 3.82
CA ALA A 178 9.88 1.09 4.77
C ALA A 178 9.11 0.61 6.01
N SER A 179 8.10 1.37 6.45
CA SER A 179 7.22 0.92 7.52
C SER A 179 6.43 -0.33 7.12
N TRP A 180 5.75 -0.33 5.96
CA TRP A 180 4.95 -1.49 5.54
C TRP A 180 5.76 -2.77 5.41
N ALA A 181 6.94 -2.73 4.81
CA ALA A 181 7.77 -3.94 4.69
C ALA A 181 8.38 -4.40 6.03
N SER A 182 8.32 -3.59 7.10
CA SER A 182 8.77 -3.98 8.44
C SER A 182 7.76 -4.87 9.21
N TRP A 183 6.48 -4.86 8.80
CA TRP A 183 5.43 -5.62 9.49
C TRP A 183 4.46 -6.36 8.58
N TYR A 184 4.33 -6.01 7.30
CA TYR A 184 3.54 -6.74 6.33
C TYR A 184 4.42 -7.82 5.70
N TYR A 185 4.36 -9.03 6.24
CA TYR A 185 5.20 -10.14 5.79
C TYR A 185 4.48 -10.96 4.75
N HIS A 186 5.23 -11.41 3.74
CA HIS A 186 4.71 -12.29 2.72
C HIS A 186 5.74 -13.28 2.22
N LEU A 187 5.24 -14.36 1.64
CA LEU A 187 6.04 -15.32 0.92
C LEU A 187 5.29 -15.88 -0.26
N ILE A 188 6.05 -16.28 -1.26
CA ILE A 188 5.58 -17.07 -2.39
C ILE A 188 6.72 -17.93 -2.90
N LYS A 189 6.42 -19.16 -3.29
CA LYS A 189 7.33 -19.99 -4.08
C LYS A 189 6.56 -20.75 -5.15
N SER A 190 6.29 -20.04 -6.24
CA SER A 190 5.78 -20.67 -7.46
C SER A 190 6.89 -21.48 -8.13
N ASN A 191 6.56 -22.65 -8.67
CA ASN A 191 7.45 -23.42 -9.56
C ASN A 191 7.15 -23.17 -11.05
N GLY A 192 6.26 -22.21 -11.36
CA GLY A 192 5.85 -21.87 -12.72
C GLY A 192 5.12 -22.99 -13.46
N ASN A 193 4.65 -24.03 -12.76
CA ASN A 193 3.92 -25.15 -13.35
C ASN A 193 2.40 -24.95 -13.17
N SER A 194 1.63 -25.02 -14.24
CA SER A 194 0.16 -24.89 -14.18
C SER A 194 -0.56 -26.01 -13.43
N THR A 195 0.09 -27.17 -13.21
CA THR A 195 -0.52 -28.36 -12.56
C THR A 195 -0.18 -28.51 -11.08
N ALA A 196 0.91 -27.91 -10.60
CA ALA A 196 1.28 -27.92 -9.19
C ALA A 196 2.03 -26.62 -8.95
N GLN A 197 1.31 -25.50 -8.90
CA GLN A 197 1.86 -24.14 -8.94
C GLN A 197 2.84 -23.86 -7.80
N PHE A 198 2.69 -24.51 -6.66
CA PHE A 198 3.56 -24.37 -5.50
C PHE A 198 4.40 -25.62 -5.27
N THR A 199 5.65 -25.44 -4.83
CA THR A 199 6.47 -26.58 -4.44
C THR A 199 5.87 -27.26 -3.22
N GLY A 200 5.55 -28.55 -3.33
CA GLY A 200 5.28 -29.43 -2.18
C GLY A 200 6.49 -29.57 -1.27
N THR A 201 6.29 -30.25 -0.13
CA THR A 201 7.35 -30.52 0.86
C THR A 201 8.56 -31.19 0.20
N ASN A 202 9.73 -30.55 0.26
CA ASN A 202 10.97 -31.17 -0.22
C ASN A 202 11.53 -32.16 0.81
N SER A 203 12.56 -32.93 0.43
CA SER A 203 13.19 -33.98 1.24
C SER A 203 13.76 -33.54 2.60
N ASN A 204 13.73 -32.23 2.89
CA ASN A 204 14.16 -31.64 4.15
C ASN A 204 12.99 -31.25 5.08
N ASN A 205 11.77 -31.76 4.83
CA ASN A 205 10.55 -31.43 5.60
C ASN A 205 10.23 -29.94 5.66
N VAL A 206 10.62 -29.17 4.64
CA VAL A 206 10.21 -27.77 4.53
C VAL A 206 8.78 -27.75 3.99
N ALA A 207 7.82 -27.31 4.81
CA ALA A 207 6.41 -27.12 4.47
C ALA A 207 6.20 -26.54 3.06
N ALA A 208 5.11 -26.95 2.39
CA ALA A 208 4.71 -26.36 1.12
C ALA A 208 4.60 -24.83 1.25
N ARG A 209 5.12 -24.10 0.27
CA ARG A 209 5.26 -22.63 0.31
C ARG A 209 4.25 -21.97 -0.60
N GLN A 210 2.98 -22.24 -0.31
CA GLN A 210 1.84 -21.57 -0.94
C GLN A 210 1.90 -20.08 -0.63
N THR A 211 1.38 -19.24 -1.52
CA THR A 211 1.35 -17.80 -1.32
C THR A 211 0.64 -17.44 -0.02
N ALA A 212 1.26 -16.55 0.74
CA ALA A 212 0.73 -16.06 1.98
C ALA A 212 1.22 -14.63 2.25
N ALA A 213 0.36 -13.78 2.79
CA ALA A 213 0.72 -12.49 3.37
C ALA A 213 -0.02 -12.29 4.68
N TRP A 214 0.65 -11.80 5.71
CA TRP A 214 0.13 -11.65 7.07
C TRP A 214 0.78 -10.46 7.78
N ILE A 215 0.22 -10.12 8.93
CA ILE A 215 0.70 -9.02 9.76
C ILE A 215 1.60 -9.58 10.84
N ASN A 216 2.82 -9.04 10.92
CA ASN A 216 3.69 -9.19 12.07
C ASN A 216 3.27 -8.18 13.15
N TYR A 217 2.32 -8.55 13.99
CA TYR A 217 1.83 -7.68 15.07
C TYR A 217 2.93 -7.24 16.04
N ALA A 218 4.04 -7.99 16.07
CA ALA A 218 5.17 -7.69 16.92
C ALA A 218 5.97 -6.44 16.52
N THR A 219 5.89 -6.02 15.26
CA THR A 219 6.58 -4.84 14.72
C THR A 219 5.63 -3.78 14.19
N TYR A 220 4.32 -3.97 14.33
CA TYR A 220 3.37 -2.91 14.05
C TYR A 220 3.40 -1.90 15.20
N ALA A 221 4.24 -0.87 15.04
CA ALA A 221 4.39 0.21 16.00
C ALA A 221 4.26 1.60 15.36
N ASP A 222 3.96 1.71 14.06
CA ASP A 222 4.00 2.99 13.37
C ASP A 222 2.60 3.40 12.90
N GLY A 223 1.91 4.22 13.71
CA GLY A 223 0.71 4.93 13.28
C GLY A 223 -0.61 4.25 13.63
N ILE A 224 -1.63 4.44 12.77
CA ILE A 224 -3.03 4.15 13.07
C ILE A 224 -3.54 3.04 12.16
N GLY A 225 -4.22 2.01 12.68
CA GLY A 225 -4.65 0.93 11.80
C GLY A 225 -5.86 0.10 12.22
N ALA A 226 -6.45 -0.57 11.24
CA ALA A 226 -7.46 -1.61 11.40
C ALA A 226 -6.94 -2.88 10.73
N LEU A 227 -6.22 -3.70 11.50
CA LEU A 227 -5.32 -4.74 11.00
C LEU A 227 -6.04 -6.08 10.78
N GLY A 228 -7.05 -6.38 11.60
CA GLY A 228 -7.92 -7.54 11.42
C GLY A 228 -9.26 -7.21 10.79
N GLY A 229 -9.36 -6.10 10.05
CA GLY A 229 -10.64 -5.57 9.58
C GLY A 229 -11.15 -4.38 10.40
N GLY A 230 -12.15 -3.68 9.87
CA GLY A 230 -12.76 -2.50 10.48
C GLY A 230 -12.40 -1.20 9.75
N ASN A 231 -13.04 -0.09 10.11
CA ASN A 231 -12.81 1.19 9.42
C ASN A 231 -11.84 2.08 10.20
N VAL A 232 -11.14 2.96 9.49
CA VAL A 232 -10.38 4.06 10.11
C VAL A 232 -10.99 5.38 9.68
N THR A 233 -11.25 6.27 10.64
CA THR A 233 -11.71 7.64 10.38
C THR A 233 -10.82 8.63 11.09
N LEU A 234 -10.17 9.52 10.33
CA LEU A 234 -9.37 10.63 10.84
C LEU A 234 -10.04 11.95 10.46
N THR A 235 -10.23 12.83 11.44
CA THR A 235 -10.77 14.17 11.23
C THR A 235 -9.96 15.17 12.04
N ALA A 236 -9.22 16.03 11.35
CA ALA A 236 -8.45 17.13 11.93
C ALA A 236 -9.09 18.47 11.55
N GLY A 237 -9.30 19.35 12.52
CA GLY A 237 -9.69 20.74 12.25
C GLY A 237 -8.58 21.53 11.55
N GLY A 238 -7.32 21.17 11.84
CA GLY A 238 -6.13 21.66 11.17
C GLY A 238 -5.55 20.65 10.17
N SER A 239 -4.25 20.40 10.26
CA SER A 239 -3.46 19.58 9.34
C SER A 239 -3.24 18.17 9.86
N ILE A 240 -2.85 17.26 8.97
CA ILE A 240 -2.37 15.92 9.32
C ILE A 240 -0.91 15.83 8.89
N LYS A 241 -0.02 15.45 9.79
CA LYS A 241 1.42 15.47 9.55
C LYS A 241 2.07 14.14 9.94
N ASP A 242 2.83 13.55 9.01
CA ASP A 242 3.71 12.40 9.22
C ASP A 242 3.00 11.21 9.88
N VAL A 243 1.75 10.98 9.52
CA VAL A 243 0.92 9.89 10.04
C VAL A 243 0.85 8.76 9.04
N ILE A 244 1.11 7.55 9.53
CA ILE A 244 0.94 6.31 8.80
C ILE A 244 -0.43 5.71 9.15
N VAL A 245 -1.23 5.38 8.15
CA VAL A 245 -2.56 4.79 8.31
C VAL A 245 -2.65 3.49 7.53
N SER A 246 -3.03 2.39 8.19
CA SER A 246 -2.98 1.06 7.57
C SER A 246 -4.23 0.23 7.81
N LEU A 247 -4.89 -0.18 6.72
CA LEU A 247 -6.01 -1.11 6.71
C LEU A 247 -5.69 -2.27 5.74
N PRO A 248 -4.66 -3.07 6.03
CA PRO A 248 -4.18 -4.11 5.12
C PRO A 248 -5.24 -5.20 4.89
N GLN A 249 -5.17 -5.85 3.73
CA GLN A 249 -5.71 -7.19 3.55
C GLN A 249 -4.58 -8.21 3.67
N THR A 250 -4.88 -9.37 4.23
CA THR A 250 -3.97 -10.50 4.36
C THR A 250 -4.44 -11.63 3.47
N ILE A 251 -3.52 -12.47 2.99
CA ILE A 251 -3.78 -13.43 1.91
C ILE A 251 -3.32 -14.82 2.33
N VAL A 252 -4.12 -15.83 2.00
CA VAL A 252 -3.77 -17.25 2.03
C VAL A 252 -4.15 -17.88 0.70
N VAL A 253 -3.24 -18.63 0.09
CA VAL A 253 -3.59 -19.48 -1.05
C VAL A 253 -3.61 -20.94 -0.61
N SER A 254 -4.78 -21.57 -0.67
CA SER A 254 -4.96 -22.99 -0.40
C SER A 254 -4.83 -23.81 -1.68
N GLY A 255 -4.55 -25.11 -1.60
CA GLY A 255 -4.34 -25.96 -2.78
C GLY A 255 -3.11 -25.62 -3.62
N GLY A 256 -3.04 -26.12 -4.85
CA GLY A 256 -1.96 -25.81 -5.81
C GLY A 256 -0.61 -26.50 -5.52
N THR A 257 -0.51 -27.34 -4.49
CA THR A 257 0.65 -28.23 -4.24
C THR A 257 0.60 -29.52 -5.07
N ALA A 258 -0.56 -29.80 -5.67
CA ALA A 258 -0.86 -30.85 -6.63
C ALA A 258 -1.94 -30.34 -7.60
N ALA A 259 -2.32 -31.16 -8.59
CA ALA A 259 -3.37 -30.79 -9.55
C ALA A 259 -4.75 -30.60 -8.91
N VAL A 260 -5.01 -31.28 -7.79
CA VAL A 260 -6.23 -31.17 -7.01
C VAL A 260 -5.87 -31.21 -5.52
N PRO A 261 -6.40 -30.28 -4.69
CA PRO A 261 -7.23 -29.14 -5.08
C PRO A 261 -6.42 -28.06 -5.82
N THR A 262 -7.07 -27.36 -6.75
CA THR A 262 -6.49 -26.21 -7.46
C THR A 262 -6.21 -25.05 -6.50
N ALA A 263 -5.24 -24.20 -6.81
CA ALA A 263 -4.98 -23.03 -5.97
C ALA A 263 -6.23 -22.15 -5.86
N THR A 264 -6.54 -21.73 -4.64
CA THR A 264 -7.65 -20.84 -4.33
C THR A 264 -7.15 -19.76 -3.39
N GLU A 265 -7.34 -18.50 -3.77
CA GLU A 265 -7.02 -17.35 -2.93
C GLU A 265 -8.13 -17.07 -1.91
N HIS A 266 -7.71 -16.78 -0.68
CA HIS A 266 -8.55 -16.36 0.43
C HIS A 266 -7.97 -15.07 1.01
N THR A 267 -8.81 -14.06 1.21
CA THR A 267 -8.42 -12.74 1.72
C THR A 267 -9.11 -12.44 3.05
N TYR A 268 -8.41 -11.81 3.99
CA TYR A 268 -8.93 -11.40 5.29
C TYR A 268 -8.55 -9.95 5.62
N GLY A 269 -9.34 -9.28 6.44
CA GLY A 269 -9.08 -7.89 6.86
C GLY A 269 -9.67 -6.84 5.90
N GLY A 270 -8.93 -5.77 5.64
CA GLY A 270 -9.39 -4.61 4.87
C GLY A 270 -10.32 -3.67 5.66
N GLY A 271 -10.97 -2.75 4.98
CA GLY A 271 -11.88 -1.79 5.57
C GLY A 271 -11.96 -0.48 4.81
N ASN A 272 -12.85 0.40 5.25
CA ASN A 272 -12.98 1.73 4.67
C ASN A 272 -12.15 2.74 5.46
N LEU A 273 -11.41 3.56 4.73
CA LEU A 273 -10.68 4.70 5.26
C LEU A 273 -11.41 6.00 4.92
N LYS A 274 -11.57 6.85 5.91
CA LYS A 274 -11.97 8.25 5.74
C LYS A 274 -10.95 9.17 6.39
N VAL A 275 -10.37 10.09 5.64
CA VAL A 275 -9.45 11.11 6.16
C VAL A 275 -9.96 12.49 5.74
N GLU A 276 -10.12 13.38 6.72
CA GLU A 276 -10.51 14.78 6.51
C GLU A 276 -9.58 15.69 7.30
N ALA A 277 -8.98 16.67 6.62
CA ALA A 277 -8.16 17.71 7.24
C ALA A 277 -8.62 19.09 6.74
N GLY A 278 -8.80 20.04 7.66
CA GLY A 278 -9.11 21.43 7.30
C GLY A 278 -7.94 22.15 6.63
N GLY A 279 -6.72 21.81 7.03
CA GLY A 279 -5.45 22.32 6.51
C GLY A 279 -4.79 21.39 5.49
N ASP A 280 -3.48 21.23 5.62
CA ASP A 280 -2.65 20.44 4.71
C ASP A 280 -2.53 18.97 5.17
N LEU A 281 -2.11 18.10 4.25
CA LEU A 281 -1.54 16.79 4.57
C LEU A 281 -0.05 16.85 4.24
N VAL A 282 0.79 16.64 5.26
CA VAL A 282 2.24 16.82 5.20
C VAL A 282 2.91 15.46 5.45
N GLY A 283 3.57 14.89 4.46
CA GLY A 283 4.25 13.58 4.59
C GLY A 283 3.29 12.41 4.88
N GLY A 284 3.83 11.33 5.45
CA GLY A 284 3.04 10.18 5.91
C GLY A 284 2.76 9.11 4.85
N ALA A 285 1.92 8.15 5.23
CA ALA A 285 1.61 7.00 4.39
C ALA A 285 0.19 6.47 4.60
N VAL A 286 -0.44 5.99 3.54
CA VAL A 286 -1.79 5.41 3.61
C VAL A 286 -1.84 4.09 2.86
N LEU A 287 -2.20 3.02 3.56
CA LEU A 287 -2.47 1.70 3.00
C LEU A 287 -3.97 1.36 3.10
N VAL A 288 -4.59 1.08 1.96
CA VAL A 288 -5.93 0.49 1.87
C VAL A 288 -5.84 -0.87 1.20
N GLY A 289 -6.09 -1.92 1.97
CA GLY A 289 -6.12 -3.31 1.54
C GLY A 289 -7.32 -3.58 0.63
N ALA A 290 -8.34 -4.26 1.13
CA ALA A 290 -9.67 -4.31 0.50
C ALA A 290 -10.57 -3.18 1.04
N GLY A 291 -11.44 -2.63 0.20
CA GLY A 291 -12.38 -1.56 0.58
C GLY A 291 -12.08 -0.21 -0.07
N THR A 292 -12.66 0.86 0.47
CA THR A 292 -12.56 2.22 -0.11
C THR A 292 -11.83 3.18 0.83
N GLY A 293 -10.80 3.86 0.32
CA GLY A 293 -10.16 5.00 0.96
C GLY A 293 -10.59 6.33 0.36
N THR A 294 -11.15 7.21 1.17
CA THR A 294 -11.47 8.58 0.79
C THR A 294 -10.67 9.56 1.63
N ILE A 295 -9.85 10.39 0.98
CA ILE A 295 -9.01 11.40 1.60
C ILE A 295 -9.42 12.77 1.05
N ARG A 296 -9.83 13.69 1.93
CA ARG A 296 -10.20 15.07 1.57
C ARG A 296 -9.40 16.07 2.39
N ILE A 297 -8.59 16.86 1.69
CA ILE A 297 -7.67 17.84 2.29
C ILE A 297 -8.09 19.23 1.84
N GLY A 298 -8.32 20.14 2.80
CA GLY A 298 -8.71 21.52 2.52
C GLY A 298 -7.59 22.31 1.83
N GLY A 299 -6.35 22.08 2.24
CA GLY A 299 -5.13 22.64 1.67
C GLY A 299 -4.45 21.72 0.66
N ALA A 300 -3.12 21.68 0.69
CA ALA A 300 -2.28 20.88 -0.21
C ALA A 300 -1.84 19.55 0.42
N VAL A 301 -1.43 18.62 -0.44
CA VAL A 301 -0.68 17.41 -0.05
C VAL A 301 0.79 17.64 -0.41
N THR A 302 1.64 17.79 0.60
CA THR A 302 3.02 18.28 0.44
C THR A 302 4.02 17.39 1.16
N ALA A 303 5.29 17.58 0.81
CA ALA A 303 6.40 17.02 1.57
C ALA A 303 6.53 17.66 2.95
N ASP A 304 7.04 16.89 3.91
CA ASP A 304 7.47 17.37 5.21
C ASP A 304 8.79 18.17 5.14
N SER A 305 9.29 18.61 6.30
CA SER A 305 10.56 19.33 6.40
C SER A 305 11.79 18.50 5.99
N ALA A 306 11.72 17.17 6.05
CA ALA A 306 12.76 16.26 5.60
C ALA A 306 12.64 15.89 4.10
N GLY A 307 11.63 16.41 3.40
CA GLY A 307 11.36 16.12 1.99
C GLY A 307 10.60 14.82 1.75
N LYS A 308 10.05 14.20 2.79
CA LYS A 308 9.19 13.01 2.73
C LYS A 308 7.80 13.40 2.29
N THR A 309 7.34 12.79 1.21
CA THR A 309 6.02 13.01 0.61
C THR A 309 5.07 11.88 0.98
N LEU A 310 3.76 12.13 0.86
CA LEU A 310 2.75 11.10 1.05
C LEU A 310 3.00 9.88 0.14
N ASN A 311 3.02 8.69 0.73
CA ASN A 311 3.00 7.43 0.01
C ASN A 311 1.63 6.78 0.10
N LEU A 312 1.14 6.28 -1.04
CA LEU A 312 -0.08 5.49 -1.10
C LEU A 312 0.28 4.03 -1.34
N ALA A 313 -0.38 3.14 -0.62
CA ALA A 313 -0.39 1.72 -0.92
C ALA A 313 -1.81 1.23 -1.07
N VAL A 314 -2.01 0.36 -2.04
CA VAL A 314 -3.30 -0.24 -2.31
C VAL A 314 -3.11 -1.73 -2.63
N GLN A 315 -4.14 -2.51 -2.38
CA GLN A 315 -4.19 -3.93 -2.73
C GLN A 315 -5.43 -4.13 -3.62
N ASP A 316 -6.41 -4.96 -3.24
CA ASP A 316 -7.69 -5.09 -3.96
C ASP A 316 -8.58 -3.82 -3.89
N GLY A 317 -8.27 -2.89 -3.00
CA GLY A 317 -9.06 -1.72 -2.70
C GLY A 317 -8.92 -0.56 -3.69
N VAL A 318 -9.56 0.54 -3.33
CA VAL A 318 -9.56 1.77 -4.12
C VAL A 318 -9.25 2.97 -3.26
N ILE A 319 -8.46 3.92 -3.78
CA ILE A 319 -8.16 5.18 -3.10
C ILE A 319 -8.63 6.36 -3.95
N SER A 320 -9.32 7.30 -3.30
CA SER A 320 -9.64 8.62 -3.84
C SER A 320 -9.08 9.70 -2.94
N LEU A 321 -8.20 10.53 -3.51
CA LEU A 321 -7.56 11.67 -2.85
C LEU A 321 -8.01 12.95 -3.54
N MET A 322 -8.63 13.86 -2.78
CA MET A 322 -8.96 15.20 -3.24
C MET A 322 -8.28 16.24 -2.34
N ALA A 323 -7.58 17.19 -2.96
CA ALA A 323 -6.95 18.31 -2.27
C ALA A 323 -7.45 19.64 -2.85
N GLY A 324 -7.69 20.63 -1.98
CA GLY A 324 -7.94 22.00 -2.40
C GLY A 324 -6.73 22.61 -3.12
N GLY A 325 -5.52 22.24 -2.67
CA GLY A 325 -4.24 22.64 -3.22
C GLY A 325 -3.58 21.59 -4.14
N ALA A 326 -2.27 21.74 -4.36
CA ALA A 326 -1.46 20.81 -5.13
C ALA A 326 -1.34 19.44 -4.42
N ILE A 327 -1.05 18.39 -5.20
CA ILE A 327 -0.79 17.04 -4.70
C ILE A 327 0.62 16.63 -5.08
N THR A 328 1.45 16.31 -4.10
CA THR A 328 2.77 15.70 -4.32
C THR A 328 2.85 14.34 -3.64
N LEU A 329 3.00 13.28 -4.43
CA LEU A 329 3.15 11.91 -3.94
C LEU A 329 4.57 11.39 -4.14
N GLY A 330 4.99 10.51 -3.22
CA GLY A 330 6.28 9.81 -3.29
C GLY A 330 6.21 8.50 -4.07
N ALA A 331 5.16 7.71 -3.83
CA ALA A 331 4.91 6.45 -4.49
C ALA A 331 3.42 6.05 -4.39
N ILE A 332 2.99 5.22 -5.33
CA ILE A 332 1.77 4.40 -5.26
C ILE A 332 2.23 2.95 -5.39
N THR A 333 2.18 2.17 -4.32
CA THR A 333 2.77 0.82 -4.31
C THR A 333 1.76 -0.25 -3.93
N ASP A 334 2.16 -1.50 -4.16
CA ASP A 334 1.57 -2.69 -3.56
C ASP A 334 2.47 -3.12 -2.40
N PRO A 335 1.96 -3.26 -1.16
CA PRO A 335 2.79 -3.70 -0.04
C PRO A 335 3.31 -5.13 -0.23
N ALA A 336 2.61 -6.00 -0.99
CA ALA A 336 3.06 -7.37 -1.29
C ALA A 336 4.21 -7.41 -2.32
N MET A 337 4.48 -6.30 -3.01
CA MET A 337 5.65 -6.15 -3.87
C MET A 337 6.88 -5.63 -3.16
N LEU A 338 6.72 -5.13 -1.93
CA LEU A 338 7.85 -4.65 -1.15
C LEU A 338 8.68 -5.83 -0.68
N ARG A 339 9.99 -5.72 -0.81
CA ARG A 339 10.89 -6.79 -0.40
C ARG A 339 11.12 -6.72 1.10
N ASN A 340 10.62 -7.71 1.85
CA ASN A 340 10.94 -7.84 3.29
C ASN A 340 12.43 -8.15 3.53
N ASP A 341 13.13 -8.72 2.54
CA ASP A 341 14.55 -9.08 2.63
C ASP A 341 15.51 -7.93 2.29
N SER A 342 15.04 -6.88 1.60
CA SER A 342 15.87 -5.70 1.28
C SER A 342 15.84 -4.62 2.37
N LEU A 343 15.02 -4.80 3.41
CA LEU A 343 15.02 -3.89 4.54
C LEU A 343 16.07 -4.32 5.56
N LEU A 344 17.17 -3.57 5.53
CA LEU A 344 18.13 -3.46 6.62
C LEU A 344 17.45 -3.29 7.98
N ALA A 345 16.22 -2.77 8.09
CA ALA A 345 15.51 -2.57 9.35
C ALA A 345 15.10 -3.89 10.04
N ALA A 346 14.29 -4.75 9.40
CA ALA A 346 13.87 -6.01 10.04
C ALA A 346 15.07 -6.96 10.27
N GLN A 347 16.01 -7.03 9.30
CA GLN A 347 17.26 -7.79 9.46
C GLN A 347 18.22 -7.18 10.48
N ALA A 348 18.20 -5.86 10.67
CA ALA A 348 18.96 -5.21 11.73
C ALA A 348 18.49 -5.68 13.09
N TYR A 349 17.23 -6.09 13.29
CA TYR A 349 16.80 -6.55 14.60
C TYR A 349 16.66 -8.08 14.71
N THR A 350 16.35 -8.77 13.62
CA THR A 350 16.16 -10.24 13.59
C THR A 350 16.92 -10.86 12.42
N PRO A 351 17.90 -11.77 12.67
CA PRO A 351 18.53 -12.58 11.62
C PRO A 351 17.51 -13.25 10.68
N GLY A 352 17.82 -13.32 9.39
CA GLY A 352 16.90 -13.88 8.38
C GLY A 352 16.52 -15.36 8.61
N ASP A 353 17.37 -16.14 9.26
CA ASP A 353 17.07 -17.52 9.66
C ASP A 353 16.12 -17.62 10.87
N ALA A 354 15.96 -16.52 11.62
CA ALA A 354 15.03 -16.38 12.73
C ALA A 354 13.63 -15.85 12.29
N LEU A 355 13.42 -15.56 11.00
CA LEU A 355 12.11 -15.15 10.49
C LEU A 355 11.17 -16.36 10.25
N PRO A 356 9.83 -16.18 10.22
CA PRO A 356 8.89 -17.27 10.02
C PRO A 356 9.13 -17.98 8.68
N GLY A 357 8.97 -19.30 8.72
CA GLY A 357 9.31 -20.18 7.62
C GLY A 357 10.80 -20.47 7.50
N GLY A 358 11.69 -19.77 8.23
CA GLY A 358 13.15 -19.90 8.27
C GLY A 358 13.66 -21.31 8.66
N VAL A 359 14.80 -21.74 8.10
CA VAL A 359 15.44 -23.04 8.38
C VAL A 359 16.95 -22.87 8.35
N MET A 360 17.61 -23.31 9.41
CA MET A 360 19.06 -23.27 9.58
C MET A 360 19.81 -23.97 8.44
N GLY A 361 20.78 -23.29 7.83
CA GLY A 361 21.69 -23.87 6.84
C GLY A 361 21.14 -24.05 5.42
N ILE A 362 19.86 -23.72 5.16
CA ILE A 362 19.26 -23.79 3.80
C ILE A 362 18.76 -22.44 3.26
N GLY A 363 19.13 -21.32 3.91
CA GLY A 363 18.98 -19.96 3.40
C GLY A 363 17.62 -19.68 2.75
N LEU A 364 16.61 -19.38 3.56
CA LEU A 364 15.27 -19.01 3.06
C LEU A 364 15.10 -17.52 2.74
N GLY A 365 16.20 -16.78 2.86
CA GLY A 365 16.32 -15.39 2.42
C GLY A 365 15.80 -15.08 1.01
N PRO A 366 15.73 -15.99 0.01
CA PRO A 366 15.21 -15.61 -1.30
C PRO A 366 13.68 -15.71 -1.45
N PHE A 367 12.92 -16.22 -0.46
CA PHE A 367 11.47 -16.48 -0.60
C PHE A 367 10.56 -15.67 0.32
N LEU A 368 11.02 -15.35 1.53
CA LEU A 368 10.33 -14.38 2.39
C LEU A 368 10.57 -12.99 1.80
N GLY A 369 9.51 -12.23 1.57
CA GLY A 369 9.57 -10.99 0.81
C GLY A 369 9.68 -11.17 -0.71
N ALA A 370 9.46 -12.39 -1.23
CA ALA A 370 9.34 -12.58 -2.67
C ALA A 370 8.11 -11.82 -3.18
N PRO A 371 8.26 -10.88 -4.12
CA PRO A 371 7.17 -10.01 -4.52
C PRO A 371 6.11 -10.79 -5.30
N PHE A 372 4.85 -10.48 -5.00
CA PHE A 372 3.70 -10.80 -5.85
C PHE A 372 2.78 -9.58 -5.86
N THR A 373 1.88 -9.48 -6.83
CA THR A 373 0.88 -8.41 -6.81
C THR A 373 -0.39 -8.88 -6.09
N SER A 374 -0.88 -8.06 -5.18
CA SER A 374 -2.18 -8.16 -4.52
C SER A 374 -3.23 -7.23 -5.14
N TYR A 375 -2.90 -6.58 -6.27
CA TYR A 375 -3.87 -5.85 -7.08
C TYR A 375 -4.84 -6.81 -7.77
N SER A 376 -6.08 -6.36 -7.92
CA SER A 376 -7.10 -6.98 -8.74
C SER A 376 -7.46 -6.10 -9.94
N ALA A 377 -8.35 -6.62 -10.80
CA ALA A 377 -8.93 -5.85 -11.89
C ALA A 377 -9.70 -4.59 -11.43
N GLY A 378 -10.16 -4.56 -10.17
CA GLY A 378 -10.91 -3.46 -9.57
C GLY A 378 -10.04 -2.44 -8.80
N SER A 379 -8.78 -2.77 -8.52
CA SER A 379 -7.87 -1.89 -7.80
C SER A 379 -7.68 -0.56 -8.53
N SER A 380 -7.78 0.55 -7.80
CA SER A 380 -7.67 1.88 -8.42
C SER A 380 -7.16 2.98 -7.52
N VAL A 381 -6.54 3.98 -8.13
CA VAL A 381 -6.19 5.26 -7.49
C VAL A 381 -6.73 6.42 -8.31
N SER A 382 -7.41 7.35 -7.65
CA SER A 382 -7.87 8.60 -8.22
C SER A 382 -7.35 9.79 -7.42
N LEU A 383 -6.76 10.77 -8.12
CA LEU A 383 -6.19 11.97 -7.54
C LEU A 383 -6.87 13.20 -8.15
N THR A 384 -7.35 14.12 -7.32
CA THR A 384 -7.96 15.37 -7.78
C THR A 384 -7.35 16.56 -7.04
N SER A 385 -6.61 17.39 -7.75
CA SER A 385 -6.19 18.71 -7.27
C SER A 385 -7.12 19.78 -7.84
N VAL A 386 -7.78 20.54 -6.96
CA VAL A 386 -8.65 21.66 -7.37
C VAL A 386 -7.82 22.84 -7.84
N SER A 387 -6.83 23.23 -7.03
CA SER A 387 -5.90 24.32 -7.35
C SER A 387 -4.45 23.88 -7.19
N GLY A 388 -3.75 23.74 -8.32
CA GLY A 388 -2.33 23.36 -8.34
C GLY A 388 -2.04 22.11 -9.15
N ASP A 389 -0.76 21.73 -9.12
CA ASP A 389 -0.23 20.60 -9.87
C ASP A 389 -0.51 19.27 -9.14
N VAL A 390 -0.57 18.18 -9.91
CA VAL A 390 -0.37 16.83 -9.39
C VAL A 390 1.02 16.36 -9.81
N VAL A 391 1.86 16.01 -8.84
CA VAL A 391 3.21 15.51 -9.04
C VAL A 391 3.31 14.11 -8.44
N ILE A 392 3.68 13.13 -9.28
CA ILE A 392 4.03 11.78 -8.84
C ILE A 392 5.55 11.64 -8.99
N GLY A 393 6.25 11.67 -7.85
CA GLY A 393 7.67 11.37 -7.74
C GLY A 393 7.94 9.87 -7.66
N ALA A 394 9.22 9.51 -7.67
CA ALA A 394 9.69 8.23 -7.16
C ALA A 394 10.67 8.50 -6.03
N SER A 395 10.49 7.82 -4.90
CA SER A 395 11.46 7.78 -3.80
C SER A 395 12.57 6.73 -4.03
N SER A 396 12.41 5.82 -4.99
CA SER A 396 13.40 4.80 -5.36
C SER A 396 13.32 4.41 -6.84
N SER A 397 14.42 3.91 -7.39
CA SER A 397 14.67 3.63 -8.82
C SER A 397 13.92 2.45 -9.44
N ASP A 398 12.79 2.02 -8.87
CA ASP A 398 12.05 0.85 -9.34
C ASP A 398 10.89 1.25 -10.26
N ASN A 399 10.69 0.48 -11.33
CA ASN A 399 9.46 0.56 -12.14
C ASN A 399 8.26 0.34 -11.22
N LEU A 400 7.43 1.36 -11.07
CA LEU A 400 6.29 1.30 -10.16
C LEU A 400 5.15 0.55 -10.84
N LEU A 401 4.90 -0.68 -10.39
CA LEU A 401 3.69 -1.39 -10.76
C LEU A 401 2.52 -0.71 -10.04
N LEU A 402 1.52 -0.32 -10.82
CA LEU A 402 0.33 0.39 -10.38
C LEU A 402 -0.91 -0.49 -10.47
N PRO A 403 -1.98 -0.12 -9.75
CA PRO A 403 -3.28 -0.72 -9.92
C PRO A 403 -3.77 -0.69 -11.37
N ALA A 404 -4.76 -1.54 -11.66
CA ALA A 404 -5.39 -1.63 -12.97
C ALA A 404 -5.97 -0.32 -13.49
N THR A 405 -6.35 0.60 -12.58
CA THR A 405 -6.90 1.90 -12.94
C THR A 405 -6.21 3.06 -12.25
N LEU A 406 -5.83 4.08 -13.03
CA LEU A 406 -5.29 5.35 -12.54
C LEU A 406 -6.06 6.53 -13.14
N ALA A 407 -6.56 7.42 -12.29
CA ALA A 407 -7.19 8.67 -12.70
C ALA A 407 -6.51 9.87 -12.01
N ILE A 408 -6.14 10.89 -12.78
CA ILE A 408 -5.53 12.11 -12.26
C ILE A 408 -6.19 13.33 -12.89
N ASP A 409 -6.74 14.19 -12.03
CA ASP A 409 -7.37 15.45 -12.40
C ASP A 409 -6.64 16.61 -11.73
N ALA A 410 -5.85 17.37 -12.48
CA ALA A 410 -5.26 18.63 -12.06
C ALA A 410 -6.09 19.78 -12.66
N VAL A 411 -7.21 20.13 -12.02
CA VAL A 411 -8.28 20.94 -12.62
C VAL A 411 -7.78 22.27 -13.18
N SER A 412 -6.92 22.96 -12.44
CA SER A 412 -6.32 24.24 -12.86
C SER A 412 -4.80 24.20 -13.00
N GLY A 413 -4.18 23.04 -12.77
CA GLY A 413 -2.73 22.88 -12.81
C GLY A 413 -2.27 21.80 -13.78
N SER A 414 -1.00 21.43 -13.65
CA SER A 414 -0.33 20.47 -14.53
C SER A 414 -0.22 19.10 -13.87
N ILE A 415 -0.11 18.06 -14.70
CA ILE A 415 0.25 16.71 -14.24
C ILE A 415 1.70 16.46 -14.61
N ARG A 416 2.50 16.10 -13.62
CA ARG A 416 3.91 15.76 -13.79
C ARG A 416 4.20 14.40 -13.19
N VAL A 417 4.57 13.47 -14.06
CA VAL A 417 5.07 12.16 -13.68
C VAL A 417 6.59 12.19 -13.84
N ASN A 418 7.32 11.90 -12.77
CA ASN A 418 8.79 11.94 -12.77
C ASN A 418 9.42 10.53 -12.80
N THR A 419 8.62 9.49 -12.94
CA THR A 419 9.04 8.08 -12.92
C THR A 419 8.28 7.24 -13.95
N SER A 420 8.67 5.98 -14.12
CA SER A 420 7.97 5.02 -14.96
C SER A 420 6.81 4.38 -14.21
N LEU A 421 5.61 4.43 -14.79
CA LEU A 421 4.38 3.91 -14.21
C LEU A 421 3.82 2.78 -15.07
N ALA A 422 3.64 1.57 -14.51
CA ALA A 422 3.12 0.42 -15.23
C ALA A 422 1.84 -0.09 -14.57
N LEU A 423 0.68 0.08 -15.21
CA LEU A 423 -0.59 -0.44 -14.69
C LEU A 423 -0.66 -1.95 -14.94
N ILE A 424 -1.09 -2.72 -13.94
CA ILE A 424 -1.32 -4.15 -14.11
C ILE A 424 -2.37 -4.44 -15.20
N PRO A 425 -2.29 -5.59 -15.87
CA PRO A 425 -3.27 -5.99 -16.86
C PRO A 425 -4.65 -6.18 -16.22
N SER A 426 -5.68 -5.62 -16.85
CA SER A 426 -7.07 -5.81 -16.47
C SER A 426 -7.95 -5.60 -17.68
N ALA A 427 -8.95 -6.46 -17.89
CA ALA A 427 -9.87 -6.31 -19.02
C ALA A 427 -10.71 -5.02 -18.97
N THR A 428 -10.83 -4.41 -17.79
CA THR A 428 -11.61 -3.18 -17.56
C THR A 428 -10.76 -2.04 -17.01
N GLY A 429 -9.45 -2.23 -16.88
CA GLY A 429 -8.52 -1.21 -16.39
C GLY A 429 -8.49 0.01 -17.30
N THR A 430 -8.23 1.19 -16.72
CA THR A 430 -8.18 2.42 -17.51
C THR A 430 -7.17 3.45 -17.00
N LEU A 431 -6.82 4.39 -17.87
CA LEU A 431 -5.97 5.53 -17.55
C LEU A 431 -6.72 6.81 -17.95
N THR A 432 -6.81 7.74 -17.01
CA THR A 432 -7.35 9.09 -17.25
C THR A 432 -6.39 10.13 -16.69
N LEU A 433 -5.96 11.07 -17.53
CA LEU A 433 -5.12 12.21 -17.15
C LEU A 433 -5.76 13.49 -17.67
N LEU A 434 -6.30 14.33 -16.79
CA LEU A 434 -6.93 15.60 -17.14
C LEU A 434 -6.20 16.75 -16.45
N ALA A 435 -5.53 17.60 -17.23
CA ALA A 435 -4.82 18.77 -16.73
C ALA A 435 -5.41 20.05 -17.32
N GLY A 436 -5.70 21.06 -16.49
CA GLY A 436 -5.95 22.43 -16.97
C GLY A 436 -4.70 23.07 -17.56
N GLY A 437 -3.53 22.67 -17.07
CA GLY A 437 -2.20 23.01 -17.53
C GLY A 437 -1.64 22.00 -18.52
N SER A 438 -0.37 21.61 -18.32
CA SER A 438 0.34 20.66 -19.18
C SER A 438 0.40 19.25 -18.58
N ILE A 439 0.63 18.25 -19.41
CA ILE A 439 0.99 16.89 -18.98
C ILE A 439 2.43 16.60 -19.42
N SER A 440 3.26 16.14 -18.48
CA SER A 440 4.63 15.74 -18.74
C SER A 440 4.95 14.42 -18.05
N THR A 441 5.49 13.46 -18.82
CA THR A 441 6.05 12.20 -18.29
C THR A 441 7.50 12.03 -18.77
N PRO A 442 8.27 11.08 -18.22
CA PRO A 442 9.59 10.76 -18.75
C PRO A 442 9.49 10.26 -20.20
N LEU A 443 10.53 10.52 -20.99
CA LEU A 443 10.69 9.95 -22.32
C LEU A 443 11.18 8.50 -22.22
N TYR A 444 10.83 7.69 -23.23
CA TYR A 444 11.38 6.35 -23.34
C TYR A 444 12.90 6.39 -23.53
N SER A 445 13.64 5.61 -22.73
CA SER A 445 15.09 5.47 -22.85
C SER A 445 15.47 3.99 -22.84
N ALA A 446 15.82 3.46 -24.02
CA ALA A 446 16.22 2.07 -24.21
C ALA A 446 17.44 1.66 -23.36
N GLY A 447 18.30 2.63 -22.98
CA GLY A 447 19.47 2.37 -22.14
C GLY A 447 19.16 2.24 -20.65
N THR A 448 18.00 2.72 -20.19
CA THR A 448 17.57 2.65 -18.78
C THR A 448 16.32 1.79 -18.59
N GLY A 449 15.66 1.36 -19.67
CA GLY A 449 14.38 0.65 -19.61
C GLY A 449 13.22 1.52 -19.10
N ALA A 450 13.45 2.83 -18.90
CA ALA A 450 12.44 3.76 -18.43
C ALA A 450 11.40 4.00 -19.53
N PHE A 451 10.13 3.86 -19.17
CA PHE A 451 8.96 4.29 -19.96
C PHE A 451 8.26 5.45 -19.24
N GLY A 452 7.38 6.18 -19.93
CA GLY A 452 6.55 7.17 -19.24
C GLY A 452 5.45 6.46 -18.47
N ILE A 453 4.34 6.20 -19.13
CA ILE A 453 3.23 5.42 -18.57
C ILE A 453 2.93 4.24 -19.50
N ALA A 454 2.77 3.05 -18.94
CA ALA A 454 2.46 1.83 -19.67
C ALA A 454 1.26 1.10 -19.05
N MET A 455 0.39 0.54 -19.89
CA MET A 455 -0.56 -0.50 -19.49
C MET A 455 0.00 -1.85 -19.93
N LEU A 456 0.18 -2.76 -18.98
CA LEU A 456 0.76 -4.08 -19.23
C LEU A 456 -0.29 -5.04 -19.82
N ASP A 457 0.12 -5.95 -20.69
CA ASP A 457 -0.75 -6.94 -21.32
C ASP A 457 -0.71 -8.33 -20.64
N GLY A 458 0.12 -8.49 -19.62
CA GLY A 458 0.22 -9.72 -18.82
C GLY A 458 1.09 -10.80 -19.43
N THR A 459 1.76 -10.55 -20.55
CA THR A 459 2.73 -11.49 -21.15
C THR A 459 4.14 -11.36 -20.58
N SER A 460 4.41 -10.27 -19.86
CA SER A 460 5.72 -9.97 -19.28
C SER A 460 5.84 -10.54 -17.87
N ALA A 461 6.99 -11.17 -17.57
CA ALA A 461 7.30 -11.81 -16.27
C ALA A 461 7.56 -10.82 -15.10
N SER A 462 7.11 -9.56 -15.22
CA SER A 462 7.44 -8.50 -14.27
C SER A 462 6.64 -8.55 -12.96
N TYR A 463 5.62 -9.40 -12.86
CA TYR A 463 4.88 -9.64 -11.64
C TYR A 463 4.43 -11.10 -11.54
N VAL A 464 4.21 -11.57 -10.31
CA VAL A 464 3.65 -12.89 -10.01
C VAL A 464 2.26 -12.68 -9.41
N ASP A 465 1.27 -13.38 -9.95
CA ASP A 465 -0.09 -13.41 -9.41
C ASP A 465 -0.14 -14.25 -8.11
N PRO A 466 -1.04 -13.97 -7.15
CA PRO A 466 -1.10 -14.70 -5.89
C PRO A 466 -1.26 -16.22 -6.07
N LEU A 467 -1.95 -16.69 -7.12
CA LEU A 467 -2.11 -18.11 -7.43
C LEU A 467 -0.83 -18.76 -7.96
N GLY A 468 0.26 -18.00 -8.08
CA GLY A 468 1.56 -18.50 -8.58
C GLY A 468 1.50 -18.90 -10.04
N THR A 469 0.48 -18.45 -10.78
CA THR A 469 0.33 -18.77 -12.20
C THR A 469 1.38 -18.01 -13.03
N PRO A 470 2.11 -18.69 -13.93
CA PRO A 470 3.05 -18.01 -14.81
C PRO A 470 2.30 -17.14 -15.82
N ALA A 471 2.84 -15.96 -16.09
CA ALA A 471 2.40 -15.10 -17.18
C ALA A 471 2.36 -15.90 -18.50
N PRO A 472 1.26 -15.87 -19.27
CA PRO A 472 1.19 -16.57 -20.54
C PRO A 472 2.18 -15.99 -21.55
N ALA A 473 2.90 -16.87 -22.26
CA ALA A 473 3.85 -16.44 -23.30
C ALA A 473 3.16 -15.78 -24.52
N VAL A 474 1.89 -16.10 -24.75
CA VAL A 474 1.05 -15.54 -25.81
C VAL A 474 -0.37 -15.42 -25.26
N LEU A 475 -1.02 -14.28 -25.51
CA LEU A 475 -2.43 -14.09 -25.19
C LEU A 475 -3.31 -14.76 -26.25
N SER A 476 -4.36 -15.45 -25.80
CA SER A 476 -5.39 -16.02 -26.69
C SER A 476 -6.34 -14.95 -27.27
N SER A 477 -6.41 -13.78 -26.63
CA SER A 477 -7.17 -12.60 -27.07
C SER A 477 -6.55 -11.34 -26.46
N ALA A 478 -6.85 -10.16 -27.01
CA ALA A 478 -6.40 -8.91 -26.41
C ALA A 478 -7.03 -8.73 -25.02
N VAL A 479 -6.25 -8.22 -24.05
CA VAL A 479 -6.74 -7.99 -22.67
C VAL A 479 -8.01 -7.14 -22.64
N HIS A 480 -8.05 -6.08 -23.46
CA HIS A 480 -9.18 -5.17 -23.59
C HIS A 480 -10.11 -5.50 -24.77
N ALA A 481 -10.24 -6.78 -25.14
CA ALA A 481 -11.20 -7.17 -26.17
C ALA A 481 -12.64 -6.91 -25.70
N GLY A 482 -13.36 -6.05 -26.43
CA GLY A 482 -14.74 -5.65 -26.08
C GLY A 482 -14.83 -4.59 -24.98
N ASP A 483 -13.72 -3.95 -24.61
CA ASP A 483 -13.70 -2.79 -23.72
C ASP A 483 -13.77 -1.50 -24.55
N ASP A 484 -14.96 -0.90 -24.57
CA ASP A 484 -15.27 0.30 -25.37
C ASP A 484 -14.89 1.61 -24.66
N VAL A 485 -14.35 1.57 -23.44
CA VAL A 485 -13.95 2.77 -22.69
C VAL A 485 -12.54 3.16 -23.11
N PRO A 486 -12.29 4.29 -23.80
CA PRO A 486 -10.93 4.64 -24.19
C PRO A 486 -10.12 5.20 -23.01
N VAL A 487 -8.79 5.15 -23.12
CA VAL A 487 -7.88 5.97 -22.32
C VAL A 487 -8.08 7.44 -22.70
N VAL A 488 -8.07 8.34 -21.72
CA VAL A 488 -8.22 9.78 -21.94
C VAL A 488 -7.01 10.53 -21.39
N ILE A 489 -6.32 11.27 -22.24
CA ILE A 489 -5.18 12.13 -21.88
C ILE A 489 -5.47 13.51 -22.45
N TYR A 490 -5.83 14.45 -21.60
CA TYR A 490 -6.19 15.80 -21.98
C TYR A 490 -5.37 16.84 -21.21
N ALA A 491 -4.77 17.78 -21.92
CA ALA A 491 -4.09 18.94 -21.33
C ALA A 491 -4.67 20.23 -21.93
N GLY A 492 -5.01 21.22 -21.09
CA GLY A 492 -5.40 22.55 -21.56
C GLY A 492 -4.26 23.31 -22.24
N GLN A 493 -3.01 22.90 -22.02
CA GLN A 493 -1.81 23.44 -22.65
C GLN A 493 -1.11 22.36 -23.48
N ASP A 494 0.03 21.85 -23.02
CA ASP A 494 0.93 21.01 -23.81
C ASP A 494 1.00 19.58 -23.27
N ILE A 495 1.27 18.60 -24.15
CA ILE A 495 1.56 17.21 -23.79
C ILE A 495 2.97 16.82 -24.26
N SER A 496 3.73 16.16 -23.39
CA SER A 496 5.04 15.57 -23.70
C SER A 496 5.27 14.28 -22.91
N GLY A 497 6.13 13.39 -23.40
CA GLY A 497 6.51 12.17 -22.69
C GLY A 497 6.30 10.88 -23.49
N SER A 498 5.98 9.79 -22.81
CA SER A 498 5.86 8.46 -23.43
C SER A 498 4.67 7.71 -22.89
N PHE A 499 3.85 7.15 -23.79
CA PHE A 499 2.64 6.40 -23.45
C PHE A 499 2.61 5.08 -24.23
N THR A 500 2.45 3.97 -23.51
CA THR A 500 2.26 2.63 -24.08
C THR A 500 0.94 2.07 -23.60
N LEU A 501 -0.05 2.05 -24.48
CA LEU A 501 -1.44 1.77 -24.15
C LEU A 501 -1.92 0.58 -24.99
N ILE A 502 -2.62 -0.35 -24.35
CA ILE A 502 -3.09 -1.61 -24.96
C ILE A 502 -4.59 -1.59 -25.29
N LYS A 503 -5.15 -0.39 -25.39
CA LYS A 503 -6.54 -0.08 -25.75
C LYS A 503 -6.64 1.30 -26.45
N PRO A 504 -7.77 1.64 -27.09
CA PRO A 504 -7.93 2.92 -27.78
C PRO A 504 -7.69 4.09 -26.84
N ALA A 505 -7.05 5.15 -27.34
CA ALA A 505 -6.69 6.30 -26.53
C ALA A 505 -7.00 7.61 -27.24
N LYS A 506 -7.50 8.59 -26.48
CA LYS A 506 -7.72 9.97 -26.93
C LYS A 506 -6.69 10.87 -26.27
N VAL A 507 -5.76 11.41 -27.06
CA VAL A 507 -4.70 12.30 -26.61
C VAL A 507 -4.92 13.69 -27.19
N GLU A 508 -5.24 14.65 -26.33
CA GLU A 508 -5.65 15.99 -26.75
C GLU A 508 -4.90 17.08 -25.97
N ALA A 509 -4.19 17.95 -26.69
CA ALA A 509 -3.54 19.12 -26.14
C ALA A 509 -4.21 20.40 -26.64
N GLY A 510 -4.55 21.33 -25.74
CA GLY A 510 -5.11 22.64 -26.11
C GLY A 510 -4.14 23.49 -26.93
N ARG A 511 -2.83 23.18 -26.87
CA ARG A 511 -1.78 23.84 -27.65
C ARG A 511 -0.92 22.85 -28.39
N ASP A 512 0.18 22.39 -27.80
CA ASP A 512 1.17 21.60 -28.53
C ASP A 512 1.34 20.19 -27.96
N ILE A 513 1.61 19.24 -28.86
CA ILE A 513 2.17 17.94 -28.49
C ILE A 513 3.63 17.93 -28.95
N VAL A 514 4.56 17.78 -28.02
CA VAL A 514 6.00 17.92 -28.28
C VAL A 514 6.77 16.78 -27.62
N ASN A 515 7.71 16.18 -28.36
CA ASN A 515 8.57 15.09 -27.85
C ASN A 515 7.72 13.97 -27.24
N MET A 516 6.81 13.41 -28.03
CA MET A 516 5.92 12.35 -27.57
C MET A 516 6.23 11.03 -28.26
N SER A 517 6.38 9.97 -27.45
CA SER A 517 6.38 8.59 -27.93
C SER A 517 5.03 7.95 -27.57
N PHE A 518 4.32 7.43 -28.55
CA PHE A 518 3.01 6.82 -28.36
C PHE A 518 2.94 5.44 -28.99
N ILE A 519 2.52 4.47 -28.21
CA ILE A 519 2.10 3.15 -28.67
C ILE A 519 0.66 2.96 -28.20
N GLY A 520 -0.27 2.77 -29.14
CA GLY A 520 -1.66 2.47 -28.87
C GLY A 520 -2.09 1.14 -29.48
N ARG A 521 -3.27 0.66 -29.09
CA ARG A 521 -3.89 -0.51 -29.73
C ARG A 521 -5.40 -0.31 -29.84
N ASN A 522 -5.91 -0.43 -31.04
CA ASN A 522 -7.31 -0.63 -31.29
C ASN A 522 -7.62 -2.13 -31.26
N ASN A 523 -8.60 -2.54 -30.48
CA ASN A 523 -9.00 -3.93 -30.28
C ASN A 523 -10.23 -4.31 -31.12
N SER A 524 -10.93 -3.33 -31.71
CA SER A 524 -12.09 -3.52 -32.58
C SER A 524 -12.03 -2.63 -33.84
N ALA A 525 -12.74 -3.00 -34.91
CA ALA A 525 -12.78 -2.20 -36.14
C ALA A 525 -13.55 -0.87 -35.99
N SER A 526 -14.31 -0.71 -34.91
CA SER A 526 -15.02 0.54 -34.56
C SER A 526 -14.19 1.44 -33.64
N ASP A 527 -13.01 1.00 -33.21
CA ASP A 527 -12.19 1.77 -32.30
C ASP A 527 -11.55 2.97 -33.02
N ILE A 528 -11.42 4.05 -32.25
CA ILE A 528 -10.75 5.28 -32.67
C ILE A 528 -9.72 5.63 -31.59
N ALA A 529 -8.45 5.55 -31.96
CA ALA A 529 -7.38 6.20 -31.21
C ALA A 529 -7.09 7.56 -31.87
N SER A 530 -6.86 8.62 -31.10
CA SER A 530 -6.63 9.96 -31.67
C SER A 530 -5.50 10.71 -30.97
N ILE A 531 -4.79 11.51 -31.76
CA ILE A 531 -3.79 12.46 -31.27
C ILE A 531 -4.09 13.83 -31.89
N VAL A 532 -4.51 14.78 -31.05
CA VAL A 532 -4.97 16.09 -31.49
C VAL A 532 -4.25 17.20 -30.72
N ALA A 533 -3.71 18.17 -31.45
CA ALA A 533 -3.15 19.39 -30.86
C ALA A 533 -3.87 20.63 -31.40
N GLY A 534 -4.28 21.55 -30.51
CA GLY A 534 -4.89 22.82 -30.88
C GLY A 534 -3.99 23.72 -31.73
N ARG A 535 -2.67 23.49 -31.71
CA ARG A 535 -1.66 24.24 -32.47
C ARG A 535 -0.69 23.32 -33.19
N ASP A 536 0.36 22.80 -32.54
CA ASP A 536 1.38 22.03 -33.26
C ASP A 536 1.58 20.62 -32.69
N ILE A 537 1.85 19.66 -33.56
CA ILE A 537 2.44 18.36 -33.20
C ILE A 537 3.88 18.36 -33.73
N ARG A 538 4.87 18.22 -32.85
CA ARG A 538 6.31 18.25 -33.18
C ARG A 538 7.06 17.11 -32.51
N ALA A 539 7.97 16.49 -33.26
CA ALA A 539 8.84 15.42 -32.76
C ALA A 539 8.04 14.30 -32.06
N ILE A 540 7.13 13.70 -32.81
CA ILE A 540 6.29 12.59 -32.36
C ILE A 540 6.73 11.30 -33.04
N SER A 541 6.77 10.21 -32.27
CA SER A 541 6.74 8.85 -32.81
C SER A 541 5.46 8.18 -32.31
N ALA A 542 4.58 7.76 -33.22
CA ALA A 542 3.27 7.25 -32.88
C ALA A 542 2.94 5.99 -33.69
N ILE A 543 2.62 4.91 -32.98
CA ILE A 543 2.28 3.61 -33.56
C ILE A 543 0.96 3.16 -32.94
N THR A 544 0.01 2.76 -33.78
CA THR A 544 -1.25 2.12 -33.33
C THR A 544 -1.36 0.74 -33.97
N TYR A 545 -1.60 -0.27 -33.15
CA TYR A 545 -1.84 -1.64 -33.60
C TYR A 545 -3.34 -1.94 -33.72
N GLY A 546 -3.70 -2.88 -34.59
CA GLY A 546 -5.08 -3.39 -34.72
C GLY A 546 -5.95 -2.61 -35.72
N PRO A 547 -7.20 -3.06 -35.94
CA PRO A 547 -8.13 -2.47 -36.89
C PRO A 547 -8.72 -1.14 -36.37
N GLY A 548 -9.39 -0.35 -37.22
CA GLY A 548 -10.03 0.91 -36.81
C GLY A 548 -9.26 2.15 -37.26
N ASP A 549 -9.64 3.32 -36.73
CA ASP A 549 -9.12 4.61 -37.17
C ASP A 549 -8.06 5.17 -36.22
N PHE A 550 -7.11 5.91 -36.79
CA PHE A 550 -6.06 6.62 -36.04
C PHE A 550 -5.81 8.04 -36.60
N PRO A 551 -6.71 9.01 -36.38
CA PRO A 551 -6.47 10.40 -36.75
C PRO A 551 -5.34 11.04 -35.94
N VAL A 552 -4.47 11.76 -36.65
CA VAL A 552 -3.42 12.61 -36.07
C VAL A 552 -3.58 14.02 -36.65
N GLU A 553 -3.94 14.97 -35.79
CA GLU A 553 -4.41 16.30 -36.20
C GLU A 553 -3.68 17.41 -35.45
N ALA A 554 -3.30 18.46 -36.18
CA ALA A 554 -2.73 19.66 -35.60
C ALA A 554 -3.43 20.89 -36.17
N GLY A 555 -3.77 21.87 -35.33
CA GLY A 555 -4.39 23.12 -35.76
C GLY A 555 -3.52 23.98 -36.66
N ARG A 556 -2.20 23.74 -36.68
CA ARG A 556 -1.21 24.50 -37.47
C ARG A 556 -0.15 23.62 -38.12
N ASN A 557 0.83 23.11 -37.37
CA ASN A 557 1.95 22.34 -37.93
C ASN A 557 1.94 20.89 -37.44
N LEU A 558 2.14 19.95 -38.36
CA LEU A 558 2.32 18.53 -38.08
C LEU A 558 3.70 18.08 -38.57
N GLY A 559 4.57 17.69 -37.65
CA GLY A 559 5.85 17.05 -37.94
C GLY A 559 7.10 17.76 -37.38
N PRO A 560 8.29 17.15 -37.51
CA PRO A 560 8.52 15.85 -38.15
C PRO A 560 7.87 14.68 -37.39
N LEU A 561 7.43 13.67 -38.16
CA LEU A 561 6.94 12.38 -37.68
C LEU A 561 8.08 11.37 -37.81
N TYR A 562 8.31 10.55 -36.78
CA TYR A 562 9.42 9.59 -36.69
C TYR A 562 8.96 8.14 -36.64
#